data_AF-A0A2N3K2C4-F1
#
_entry.id   AF-A0A2N3K2C4-F1
#
_cell.length_a   1.000
_cell.length_b   1.000
_cell.length_c   1.000
_cell.angle_alpha   90.00
_cell.angle_beta   90.00
_cell.angle_gamma   90.00
#
_symmetry.space_group_name_H-M   'P 1'
#
loop_
_entity.id
_entity.type
_entity.pdbx_description
1 polymer ?
#
loop_
_entity_poly.entity_id
_entity_poly.type
_entity_poly.pdbx_seq_one_letter_code
_entity_poly.pdbx_strand_id
1 'polypeptide(L)'
;MTVVANLCLGVIGLLPFFLLSVYVSNLGLAGGAPLGWTLVVVPLTVGFGALWFLVNRGLRKLTAPVHARRHWWLAVLLTSAPTLSLPVGALLSGSF
;
A
#
# COMPACT_ATOMS: atom_id res chain seq x y z
N MET A 1 4.84 -6.22 17.86
CA MET A 1 5.81 -6.00 16.76
C MET A 1 5.15 -6.01 15.38
N THR A 2 4.35 -7.02 15.05
CA THR A 2 3.65 -7.16 13.75
C THR A 2 2.70 -6.00 13.41
N VAL A 3 2.03 -5.43 14.42
CA VAL A 3 1.11 -4.30 14.25
C VAL A 3 1.85 -3.02 13.85
N VAL A 4 2.88 -2.66 14.61
CA VAL A 4 3.72 -1.48 14.34
C VAL A 4 4.40 -1.58 12.98
N ALA A 5 4.93 -2.76 12.63
CA ALA A 5 5.57 -2.98 11.34
C ALA A 5 4.61 -2.75 10.16
N ASN A 6 3.38 -3.28 10.22
CA ASN A 6 2.40 -3.10 9.14
C ASN A 6 1.83 -1.68 9.08
N LEU A 7 1.70 -0.98 10.22
CA LEU A 7 1.34 0.44 10.24
C LEU A 7 2.43 1.31 9.59
N CYS A 8 3.70 1.11 9.95
CA CYS A 8 4.82 1.83 9.34
C CYS A 8 4.90 1.55 7.83
N LEU A 9 4.73 0.29 7.42
CA LEU A 9 4.64 -0.07 6.00
C LEU A 9 3.45 0.62 5.33
N GLY A 10 2.29 0.72 5.98
CA GLY A 10 1.13 1.44 5.45
C GLY A 10 1.39 2.93 5.25
N VAL A 11 2.10 3.59 6.17
CA VAL A 11 2.52 5.00 6.03
C VAL A 11 3.48 5.17 4.85
N ILE A 12 4.48 4.30 4.71
CA ILE A 12 5.40 4.31 3.57
C ILE A 12 4.66 4.02 2.26
N GLY A 13 3.64 3.15 2.32
CA GLY A 13 2.77 2.77 1.22
C GLY A 13 1.87 3.90 0.70
N LEU A 14 1.70 5.00 1.45
CA LEU A 14 0.94 6.17 1.00
C LEU A 14 1.54 6.77 -0.27
N LEU A 15 2.87 6.87 -0.36
CA LEU A 15 3.57 7.44 -1.51
C LEU A 15 3.34 6.64 -2.80
N PRO A 16 3.63 5.33 -2.86
CA PRO A 16 3.35 4.53 -4.06
C PRO A 16 1.86 4.46 -4.37
N PHE A 17 0.98 4.46 -3.36
CA PHE A 17 -0.47 4.49 -3.58
C PHE A 17 -0.93 5.82 -4.20
N PHE A 18 -0.43 6.96 -3.70
CA PHE A 18 -0.71 8.27 -4.26
C PHE A 18 -0.23 8.37 -5.72
N LEU A 19 1.01 7.95 -5.98
CA LEU A 19 1.57 7.91 -7.34
C LEU A 19 0.75 7.01 -8.27
N LEU A 20 0.29 5.85 -7.78
CA LEU A 20 -0.58 4.95 -8.54
C LEU A 20 -1.94 5.60 -8.82
N SER A 21 -2.54 6.29 -7.84
CA SER A 21 -3.82 6.98 -8.04
C SER A 21 -3.70 8.09 -9.08
N VAL A 22 -2.63 8.91 -9.01
CA VAL A 22 -2.35 9.94 -10.01
C VAL A 22 -2.13 9.30 -11.38
N TYR A 23 -1.39 8.20 -11.46
CA TYR A 23 -1.14 7.48 -12.71
C TYR A 23 -2.45 6.97 -13.34
N VAL A 24 -3.33 6.34 -12.55
CA VAL A 24 -4.64 5.86 -13.01
C VAL A 24 -5.55 7.01 -13.45
N SER A 25 -5.58 8.11 -12.72
CA SER A 25 -6.34 9.30 -13.12
C SER A 25 -5.86 9.91 -14.43
N ASN A 26 -4.56 9.81 -14.73
CA ASN A 26 -3.97 10.32 -15.98
C ASN A 26 -4.07 9.34 -17.16
N LEU A 27 -4.29 8.04 -16.92
CA LEU A 27 -4.51 7.06 -17.99
C LEU A 27 -5.79 7.31 -18.80
N GLY A 28 -6.80 7.95 -18.18
CA GLY A 28 -8.10 8.24 -18.82
C GLY A 28 -8.17 9.55 -19.61
N LEU A 29 -7.15 10.41 -19.53
CA LEU A 29 -7.06 11.65 -20.29
C LEU A 29 -6.31 11.40 -21.62
N ALA A 30 -6.77 12.03 -22.69
CA ALA A 30 -6.52 11.72 -24.12
C ALA A 30 -5.05 11.75 -24.64
N GLY A 31 -4.04 11.66 -23.78
CA GLY A 31 -2.62 11.52 -24.13
C GLY A 31 -1.91 10.32 -23.50
N GLY A 32 -2.57 9.53 -22.64
CA GLY A 32 -1.96 8.42 -21.91
C GLY A 32 -0.96 8.89 -20.86
N ALA A 33 -0.76 8.10 -19.80
CA ALA A 33 0.31 8.39 -18.85
C ALA A 33 1.67 8.32 -19.59
N PRO A 34 2.54 9.33 -19.47
CA PRO A 34 3.81 9.34 -20.19
C PRO A 34 4.58 8.06 -19.86
N LEU A 35 5.18 7.37 -20.85
CA LEU A 35 5.96 6.12 -20.63
C LEU A 35 6.97 6.23 -19.47
N GLY A 36 7.52 7.43 -19.23
CA GLY A 36 8.39 7.72 -18.10
C GLY A 36 7.74 7.55 -16.73
N TRP A 37 6.44 7.83 -16.58
CA TRP A 37 5.70 7.59 -15.34
C TRP A 37 5.53 6.10 -15.07
N THR A 38 5.25 5.29 -16.09
CA THR A 38 5.15 3.83 -15.94
C THR A 38 6.47 3.24 -15.41
N LEU A 39 7.61 3.75 -15.91
CA LEU A 39 8.95 3.37 -15.45
C LEU A 39 9.25 3.76 -13.99
N VAL A 40 8.48 4.67 -13.39
CA VAL A 40 8.67 5.08 -11.98
C VAL A 40 7.64 4.40 -11.08
N VAL A 41 6.37 4.43 -11.47
CA VAL A 41 5.25 3.92 -10.67
C VAL A 41 5.30 2.40 -10.53
N VAL A 42 5.61 1.68 -11.60
CA VAL A 42 5.66 0.20 -11.58
C VAL A 42 6.76 -0.32 -10.65
N PRO A 43 8.05 0.06 -10.77
CA PRO A 43 9.06 -0.45 -9.87
C PRO A 43 8.88 0.02 -8.42
N LEU A 44 8.33 1.21 -8.18
CA LEU A 44 8.01 1.65 -6.81
C LEU A 44 6.90 0.81 -6.18
N THR A 45 5.81 0.55 -6.91
CA THR A 45 4.70 -0.28 -6.40
C THR A 45 5.11 -1.75 -6.24
N VAL A 46 5.83 -2.31 -7.21
CA VAL A 46 6.37 -3.68 -7.15
C VAL A 46 7.40 -3.81 -6.03
N GLY A 47 8.32 -2.84 -5.90
CA GLY A 47 9.34 -2.82 -4.86
C GLY A 47 8.72 -2.74 -3.46
N PHE A 48 7.70 -1.91 -3.28
CA PHE A 48 6.94 -1.83 -2.03
C PHE A 48 6.24 -3.16 -1.70
N GLY A 49 5.57 -3.77 -2.70
CA GLY A 49 4.91 -5.07 -2.53
C GLY A 49 5.90 -6.18 -2.15
N ALA A 50 7.07 -6.21 -2.79
CA ALA A 50 8.14 -7.16 -2.48
C ALA A 50 8.70 -6.95 -1.06
N LEU A 51 8.93 -5.70 -0.66
CA LEU A 51 9.39 -5.36 0.69
C LEU A 51 8.37 -5.78 1.74
N TRP A 52 7.09 -5.45 1.52
CA TRP A 52 5.99 -5.84 2.40
C TRP A 52 5.89 -7.37 2.54
N PHE A 53 6.02 -8.10 1.43
CA PHE A 53 6.02 -9.55 1.42
C PHE A 53 7.20 -10.13 2.20
N LEU A 54 8.41 -9.56 2.04
CA LEU A 54 9.60 -10.02 2.75
C LEU A 54 9.46 -9.83 4.27
N VAL A 55 8.97 -8.67 4.70
CA VAL A 55 8.74 -8.36 6.13
C VAL A 55 7.69 -9.30 6.71
N ASN A 56 6.54 -9.47 6.05
CA ASN A 56 5.48 -10.36 6.55
C ASN A 56 5.86 -11.84 6.47
N ARG A 57 6.71 -12.25 5.52
CA ARG A 57 7.29 -13.59 5.48
C ARG A 57 8.23 -13.85 6.67
N GLY A 58 9.05 -12.87 7.05
CA GLY A 58 9.91 -12.93 8.23
C GLY A 58 9.07 -13.02 9.52
N LEU A 59 8.05 -12.16 9.65
CA LEU A 59 7.13 -12.17 10.78
C LEU A 59 6.35 -13.49 10.87
N ARG A 60 5.90 -14.06 9.74
CA ARG A 60 5.19 -15.34 9.70
C ARG A 60 6.04 -16.51 10.22
N LYS A 61 7.37 -16.50 10.01
CA LYS A 61 8.26 -17.52 10.60
C LYS A 61 8.29 -17.48 12.13
N LEU A 62 7.95 -16.34 12.71
CA LEU A 62 7.88 -16.13 14.17
C LEU A 62 6.46 -16.39 14.72
N THR A 63 5.46 -16.64 13.86
CA THR A 63 4.06 -16.83 14.27
C THR A 63 3.65 -18.30 14.18
N ALA A 64 2.91 -18.80 15.18
CA ALA A 64 2.43 -20.18 15.21
C ALA A 64 1.56 -20.53 13.98
N PRO A 65 1.70 -21.73 13.39
CA PRO A 65 1.10 -22.10 12.11
C PRO A 65 -0.44 -22.02 12.09
N VAL A 66 -1.09 -22.24 13.24
CA VAL A 66 -2.55 -22.11 13.43
C VAL A 66 -3.07 -20.70 13.11
N HIS A 67 -2.26 -19.66 13.28
CA HIS A 67 -2.65 -18.26 13.05
C HIS A 67 -2.19 -17.71 11.70
N ALA A 68 -1.58 -18.55 10.84
CA ALA A 68 -0.94 -18.09 9.61
C ALA A 68 -1.91 -17.39 8.64
N ARG A 69 -3.16 -17.87 8.52
CA ARG A 69 -4.17 -17.28 7.63
C ARG A 69 -4.69 -15.95 8.18
N ARG A 70 -4.99 -15.88 9.49
CA ARG A 70 -5.41 -14.64 10.17
C ARG A 70 -4.30 -13.58 10.15
N HIS A 71 -3.04 -14.00 10.26
CA HIS A 71 -1.89 -13.10 10.21
C HIS A 71 -1.79 -12.35 8.89
N TRP A 72 -2.00 -13.02 7.75
CA TRP A 72 -2.00 -12.38 6.44
C TRP A 72 -3.14 -11.37 6.28
N TRP A 73 -4.36 -11.74 6.69
CA TRP A 73 -5.50 -10.83 6.65
C TRP A 73 -5.29 -9.60 7.53
N LEU A 74 -4.76 -9.78 8.75
CA LEU A 74 -4.43 -8.67 9.64
C LEU A 74 -3.30 -7.79 9.09
N ALA A 75 -2.26 -8.39 8.49
CA ALA A 75 -1.17 -7.64 7.87
C ALA A 75 -1.68 -6.76 6.73
N VAL A 76 -2.55 -7.29 5.86
CA VAL A 76 -3.18 -6.53 4.78
C VAL A 76 -4.02 -5.39 5.35
N LEU A 77 -4.93 -5.68 6.28
CA LEU A 77 -5.79 -4.66 6.91
C LEU A 77 -5.00 -3.55 7.59
N LEU A 78 -3.94 -3.89 8.32
CA LEU A 78 -3.12 -2.90 9.02
C LEU A 78 -2.26 -2.06 8.08
N THR A 79 -1.84 -2.63 6.95
CA THR A 79 -1.07 -1.92 5.93
C THR A 79 -1.98 -1.01 5.09
N SER A 80 -3.24 -1.41 4.87
CA SER A 80 -4.22 -0.61 4.14
C SER A 80 -4.96 0.41 5.01
N ALA A 81 -4.89 0.30 6.34
CA ALA A 81 -5.57 1.24 7.23
C ALA A 81 -5.18 2.72 7.00
N PRO A 82 -3.89 3.09 6.83
CA PRO A 82 -3.50 4.47 6.56
C PRO A 82 -3.93 4.98 5.17
N THR A 83 -3.94 4.11 4.16
CA THR A 83 -4.41 4.51 2.82
C THR A 83 -5.93 4.69 2.79
N LEU A 84 -6.68 3.89 3.56
CA LEU A 84 -8.13 4.00 3.68
C LEU A 84 -8.57 5.19 4.53
N SER A 85 -7.75 5.65 5.48
CA SER A 85 -8.09 6.82 6.31
C SER A 85 -8.01 8.15 5.54
N LEU A 86 -7.22 8.23 4.46
CA LEU A 86 -7.10 9.44 3.64
C LEU A 86 -8.39 9.86 2.92
N PRO A 87 -9.08 9.00 2.15
CA PRO A 87 -10.34 9.37 1.50
C PRO A 87 -11.45 9.64 2.52
N VAL A 88 -11.46 8.94 3.67
CA VAL A 88 -12.41 9.21 4.76
C VAL A 88 -12.12 10.56 5.41
N GLY A 89 -10.84 10.90 5.61
CA GLY A 89 -10.42 12.21 6.09
C GLY A 89 -10.84 13.34 5.15
N ALA A 90 -10.61 13.16 3.84
CA ALA A 90 -11.02 14.12 2.81
C ALA A 90 -12.54 14.30 2.71
N LEU A 91 -13.31 13.22 2.87
CA LEU A 91 -14.78 13.25 2.95
C LEU A 91 -15.28 14.01 4.18
N LEU A 92 -14.65 13.84 5.34
CA LEU A 92 -15.03 14.51 6.58
C LEU A 92 -14.59 15.98 6.63
N SER A 93 -13.51 16.34 5.93
CA SER A 93 -13.03 17.73 5.87
C SER A 93 -13.77 18.60 4.85
N GLY A 94 -14.68 18.04 4.05
CA GLY A 94 -15.43 18.78 3.03
C GLY A 94 -14.56 19.33 1.89
N SER A 95 -13.33 18.84 1.75
CA SER A 95 -12.37 19.25 0.73
C SER A 95 -12.49 18.34 -0.49
N PHE A 96 -13.48 18.61 -1.34
CA PHE A 96 -13.59 18.09 -2.70
C PHE A 96 -13.83 19.25 -3.66
#